data_AF-A0A525W6J6-F1
#
_entry.id   AF-A0A525W6J6-F1
#
_cell.length_a   1.000
_cell.length_b   1.000
_cell.length_c   1.000
_cell.angle_alpha   90.00
_cell.angle_beta   90.00
_cell.angle_gamma   90.00
#
_symmetry.space_group_name_H-M   'P 1'
#
loop_
_entity.id
_entity.type
_entity.pdbx_description
1 polymer ?
#
loop_
_entity_poly.entity_id
_entity_poly.type
_entity_poly.pdbx_seq_one_letter_code
_entity_poly.pdbx_strand_id
1 'polypeptide(L)'
;GLLDVTTQLARTKITQLVEAESLEIEPERHLTVRGYFIHMGQTTGRDMRHCFHVRPLNLGGGQLEDRGVERFDGAANESGLIWGTYVHGVFDLPEFRRAWINRIRARKSLPPLADAVSLGISQSLGSQLDAWADHLQLHCKVMPLIQAVSTRL
;
A
#
# COMPACT_ATOMS: atom_id res chain seq x y z
N GLY A 1 4.95 -23.54 -0.65
CA GLY A 1 4.65 -22.53 0.39
C GLY A 1 3.17 -22.54 0.65
N LEU A 2 2.61 -21.49 1.26
CA LEU A 2 1.14 -21.34 1.41
C LEU A 2 0.45 -20.85 0.13
N LEU A 3 1.23 -20.35 -0.82
CA LEU A 3 0.84 -19.95 -2.17
C LEU A 3 1.64 -20.77 -3.17
N ASP A 4 1.01 -21.18 -4.26
CA ASP A 4 1.65 -21.88 -5.39
C ASP A 4 2.28 -20.88 -6.35
N VAL A 5 3.36 -20.25 -5.88
CA VAL A 5 4.08 -19.21 -6.60
C VAL A 5 5.58 -19.42 -6.52
N THR A 6 6.28 -18.95 -7.55
CA THR A 6 7.73 -18.89 -7.63
C THR A 6 8.16 -17.45 -7.79
N THR A 7 9.08 -17.02 -6.93
CA THR A 7 9.68 -15.68 -6.98
C THR A 7 11.13 -15.78 -7.42
N GLN A 8 11.51 -15.01 -8.43
CA GLN A 8 12.89 -14.86 -8.89
C GLN A 8 13.38 -13.45 -8.61
N LEU A 9 14.63 -13.28 -8.17
CA LEU A 9 15.23 -11.96 -7.99
C LEU A 9 15.74 -11.44 -9.33
N ALA A 10 15.14 -10.36 -9.82
CA ALA A 10 15.56 -9.63 -11.00
C ALA A 10 16.78 -8.73 -10.70
N ARG A 11 17.47 -8.30 -11.76
CA ARG A 11 18.63 -7.39 -11.63
C ARG A 11 18.24 -5.97 -11.24
N THR A 12 17.08 -5.51 -11.71
CA THR A 12 16.61 -4.15 -11.51
C THR A 12 15.66 -4.10 -10.33
N LYS A 13 15.90 -3.13 -9.43
CA LYS A 13 14.98 -2.84 -8.33
C LYS A 13 13.86 -1.93 -8.82
N ILE A 14 12.62 -2.35 -8.57
CA ILE A 14 11.44 -1.52 -8.76
C ILE A 14 11.30 -0.63 -7.52
N THR A 15 11.30 0.68 -7.73
CA THR A 15 11.01 1.70 -6.71
C THR A 15 9.98 2.67 -7.28
N GLN A 16 8.73 2.52 -6.91
CA GLN A 16 7.64 3.26 -7.55
C GLN A 16 6.47 3.48 -6.61
N LEU A 17 5.91 4.68 -6.65
CA LEU A 17 4.65 4.96 -5.98
C LEU A 17 3.49 4.42 -6.80
N VAL A 18 2.55 3.76 -6.14
CA VAL A 18 1.42 3.10 -6.79
C VAL A 18 0.11 3.38 -6.07
N GLU A 19 -0.96 3.31 -6.84
CA GLU A 19 -2.31 3.14 -6.32
C GLU A 19 -2.83 1.76 -6.75
N ALA A 20 -3.48 1.06 -5.84
CA ALA A 20 -3.89 -0.33 -6.02
C ALA A 20 -5.37 -0.48 -5.62
N GLU A 21 -6.18 -1.01 -6.51
CA GLU A 21 -7.58 -1.35 -6.25
C GLU A 21 -7.67 -2.81 -5.80
N SER A 22 -8.38 -3.07 -4.70
CA SER A 22 -8.52 -4.43 -4.18
C SER A 22 -9.46 -5.28 -5.03
N LEU A 23 -9.00 -6.48 -5.36
CA LEU A 23 -9.79 -7.52 -6.03
C LEU A 23 -10.35 -8.56 -5.03
N GLU A 24 -9.80 -8.60 -3.81
CA GLU A 24 -10.12 -9.63 -2.81
C GLU A 24 -10.95 -9.12 -1.64
N ILE A 25 -10.80 -7.85 -1.25
CA ILE A 25 -11.45 -7.27 -0.07
C ILE A 25 -12.58 -6.36 -0.54
N GLU A 26 -13.83 -6.80 -0.35
CA GLU A 26 -15.04 -6.07 -0.74
C GLU A 26 -14.95 -5.57 -2.20
N PRO A 27 -14.78 -6.50 -3.18
CA PRO A 27 -14.52 -6.15 -4.58
C PRO A 27 -15.58 -5.22 -5.19
N GLU A 28 -16.83 -5.33 -4.74
CA GLU A 28 -17.94 -4.46 -5.12
C GLU A 28 -17.77 -2.98 -4.70
N ARG A 29 -16.90 -2.69 -3.71
CA ARG A 29 -16.60 -1.32 -3.27
C ARG A 29 -15.39 -0.71 -3.97
N HIS A 30 -14.64 -1.48 -4.76
CA HIS A 30 -13.44 -1.01 -5.45
C HIS A 30 -12.47 -0.28 -4.51
N LEU A 31 -12.20 -0.87 -3.35
CA LEU A 31 -11.42 -0.22 -2.30
C LEU A 31 -10.00 0.06 -2.78
N THR A 32 -9.60 1.31 -2.64
CA THR A 32 -8.29 1.78 -3.05
C THR A 32 -7.28 1.68 -1.90
N VAL A 33 -6.04 1.45 -2.29
CA VAL A 33 -4.84 1.45 -1.46
C VAL A 33 -3.83 2.38 -2.12
N ARG A 34 -3.13 3.21 -1.34
CA ARG A 34 -1.98 3.98 -1.83
C ARG A 34 -0.73 3.47 -1.15
N GLY A 35 0.29 3.20 -1.96
CA GLY A 35 1.46 2.50 -1.50
C GLY A 35 2.63 2.69 -2.44
N TYR A 36 3.61 1.81 -2.30
CA TYR A 36 4.78 1.79 -3.18
C TYR A 36 5.30 0.37 -3.37
N PHE A 37 6.00 0.17 -4.47
CA PHE A 37 6.86 -0.98 -4.72
C PHE A 37 8.30 -0.63 -4.38
N ILE A 38 8.96 -1.47 -3.57
CA ILE A 38 10.41 -1.47 -3.33
C ILE A 38 10.89 -2.92 -3.32
N HIS A 39 11.00 -3.55 -4.48
CA HIS A 39 11.38 -4.96 -4.58
C HIS A 39 12.21 -5.26 -5.83
N MET A 40 12.91 -6.40 -5.79
CA MET A 40 13.58 -7.01 -6.94
C MET A 40 12.95 -8.36 -7.29
N GLY A 41 12.04 -8.87 -6.47
CA GLY A 41 11.37 -10.15 -6.74
C GLY A 41 10.33 -10.00 -7.85
N GLN A 42 10.30 -10.95 -8.76
CA GLN A 42 9.26 -11.13 -9.76
C GLN A 42 8.56 -12.44 -9.45
N THR A 43 7.27 -12.37 -9.15
CA THR A 43 6.50 -13.53 -8.69
C THR A 43 5.57 -14.01 -9.79
N THR A 44 5.61 -15.31 -10.07
CA THR A 44 4.75 -15.97 -11.06
C THR A 44 4.12 -17.21 -10.43
N GLY A 45 2.95 -17.61 -10.89
CA GLY A 45 2.27 -18.82 -10.47
C GLY A 45 1.33 -19.31 -11.55
N ARG A 46 1.03 -20.60 -11.55
CA ARG A 46 0.00 -21.15 -12.45
C ARG A 46 -1.36 -20.70 -11.94
N ASP A 47 -2.17 -20.10 -12.81
CA ASP A 47 -3.53 -19.61 -12.48
C ASP A 47 -3.54 -18.65 -11.27
N MET A 48 -2.51 -17.80 -11.16
CA MET A 48 -2.33 -16.89 -10.04
C MET A 48 -3.50 -15.91 -9.92
N ARG A 49 -4.23 -16.01 -8.81
CA ARG A 49 -5.31 -15.08 -8.48
C ARG A 49 -4.72 -13.83 -7.84
N HIS A 50 -4.84 -12.69 -8.51
CA HIS A 50 -4.24 -11.43 -8.07
C HIS A 50 -5.03 -10.76 -6.94
N CYS A 51 -4.32 -10.04 -6.07
CA CYS A 51 -4.90 -9.33 -4.94
C CYS A 51 -5.36 -7.93 -5.30
N PHE A 52 -4.64 -7.29 -6.23
CA PHE A 52 -4.83 -5.89 -6.59
C PHE A 52 -4.69 -5.66 -8.08
N HIS A 53 -5.49 -4.73 -8.61
CA HIS A 53 -5.19 -4.06 -9.87
C HIS A 53 -4.40 -2.78 -9.57
N VAL A 54 -3.21 -2.63 -10.16
CA VAL A 54 -2.24 -1.61 -9.78
C VAL A 54 -1.99 -0.64 -10.91
N ARG A 55 -1.88 0.64 -10.55
CA ARG A 55 -1.50 1.72 -11.46
C ARG A 55 -0.41 2.61 -10.84
N PRO A 56 0.53 3.15 -11.65
CA PRO A 56 1.45 4.16 -11.17
C PRO A 56 0.69 5.35 -10.56
N LEU A 57 1.13 5.82 -9.39
CA LEU A 57 0.61 7.04 -8.79
C LEU A 57 1.58 8.19 -9.07
N ASN A 58 1.08 9.22 -9.74
CA ASN A 58 1.86 10.39 -10.09
C ASN A 58 1.55 11.56 -9.15
N LEU A 59 2.54 11.98 -8.36
CA LEU A 59 2.39 13.13 -7.44
C LEU A 59 2.95 14.44 -8.01
N GLY A 60 3.58 14.43 -9.19
CA GLY A 60 4.10 15.63 -9.85
C GLY A 60 4.10 15.42 -11.36
N GLY A 61 3.41 16.29 -12.11
CA GLY A 61 2.93 16.09 -13.49
C GLY A 61 3.94 15.80 -14.63
N GLY A 62 5.12 15.26 -14.36
CA GLY A 62 5.96 14.62 -15.37
C GLY A 62 5.39 13.26 -15.82
N GLN A 63 5.67 12.84 -17.04
CA GLN A 63 5.25 11.50 -17.50
C GLN A 63 6.06 10.44 -16.74
N LEU A 64 5.36 9.53 -16.04
CA LEU A 64 5.99 8.32 -15.54
C LEU A 64 6.33 7.44 -16.74
N GLU A 65 7.61 7.07 -16.87
CA GLU A 65 7.97 5.94 -17.71
C GLU A 65 7.18 4.72 -17.19
N ASP A 66 6.43 4.06 -18.07
CA ASP A 66 5.86 2.75 -17.79
C ASP A 66 7.02 1.77 -17.66
N ARG A 67 7.64 1.72 -16.47
CA ARG A 67 8.81 0.89 -16.16
C ARG A 67 8.44 -0.60 -16.01
N GLY A 68 7.40 -1.04 -16.70
CA GLY A 68 6.87 -2.40 -16.62
C GLY A 68 6.08 -2.62 -15.33
N VAL A 69 5.18 -1.70 -14.98
CA VAL A 69 4.32 -1.91 -13.81
C VAL A 69 3.41 -3.08 -14.10
N GLU A 70 3.51 -4.13 -13.30
CA GLU A 70 2.55 -5.22 -13.32
C GLU A 70 1.17 -4.61 -13.05
N ARG A 71 0.26 -4.69 -14.04
CA ARG A 71 -1.12 -4.18 -13.90
C ARG A 71 -1.88 -4.89 -12.78
N PHE A 72 -1.38 -6.06 -12.35
CA PHE A 72 -1.92 -6.82 -11.27
C PHE A 72 -0.80 -7.20 -10.31
N ASP A 73 -1.04 -7.07 -9.02
CA ASP A 73 -0.08 -7.44 -7.99
C ASP A 73 -0.65 -8.47 -7.01
N GLY A 74 0.27 -9.25 -6.46
CA GLY A 74 0.00 -10.21 -5.42
C GLY A 74 -0.59 -11.51 -5.92
N ALA A 75 -0.71 -12.44 -4.98
CA ALA A 75 -1.27 -13.76 -5.16
C ALA A 75 -2.12 -14.11 -3.94
N ALA A 76 -3.33 -14.61 -4.17
CA ALA A 76 -4.24 -15.10 -3.16
C ALA A 76 -4.55 -16.60 -3.38
N ASN A 77 -4.78 -17.32 -2.30
CA ASN A 77 -5.30 -18.68 -2.39
C ASN A 77 -6.82 -18.68 -2.64
N GLU A 78 -7.41 -19.84 -2.92
CA GLU A 78 -8.84 -19.97 -3.21
C GLU A 78 -9.75 -19.44 -2.09
N SER A 79 -9.33 -19.57 -0.83
CA SER A 79 -10.11 -19.06 0.30
C SER A 79 -10.02 -17.54 0.49
N GLY A 80 -9.10 -16.86 -0.21
CA GLY A 80 -8.81 -15.44 -0.05
C GLY A 80 -8.31 -15.08 1.36
N LEU A 81 -7.87 -16.06 2.15
CA LEU A 81 -7.37 -15.86 3.51
C LEU A 81 -5.86 -15.77 3.56
N ILE A 82 -5.22 -16.38 2.57
CA ILE A 82 -3.77 -16.34 2.39
C ILE A 82 -3.54 -15.51 1.15
N TRP A 83 -2.80 -14.42 1.32
CA TRP A 83 -2.42 -13.58 0.21
C TRP A 83 -1.05 -12.96 0.48
N GLY A 84 -0.33 -12.69 -0.60
CA GLY A 84 0.90 -11.91 -0.63
C GLY A 84 0.77 -10.79 -1.66
N THR A 85 1.51 -9.71 -1.47
CA THR A 85 1.51 -8.51 -2.33
C THR A 85 2.85 -7.80 -2.20
N TYR A 86 3.32 -7.17 -3.27
CA TYR A 86 4.45 -6.25 -3.20
C TYR A 86 4.04 -4.83 -2.82
N VAL A 87 2.75 -4.49 -2.83
CA VAL A 87 2.27 -3.18 -2.40
C VAL A 87 2.57 -3.00 -0.91
N HIS A 88 3.49 -2.09 -0.60
CA HIS A 88 3.70 -1.62 0.77
C HIS A 88 2.66 -0.57 1.14
N GLY A 89 2.28 -0.49 2.43
CA GLY A 89 1.29 0.49 2.90
C GLY A 89 -0.16 0.05 2.71
N VAL A 90 -0.42 -1.24 2.50
CA VAL A 90 -1.78 -1.76 2.23
C VAL A 90 -2.84 -1.36 3.26
N PHE A 91 -2.46 -1.07 4.49
CA PHE A 91 -3.39 -0.68 5.56
C PHE A 91 -3.39 0.81 5.89
N ASP A 92 -2.76 1.66 5.07
CA ASP A 92 -2.61 3.08 5.39
C ASP A 92 -3.92 3.86 5.14
N LEU A 93 -4.63 3.52 4.07
CA LEU A 93 -5.94 4.11 3.78
C LEU A 93 -7.03 3.55 4.72
N PRO A 94 -7.82 4.43 5.38
CA PRO A 94 -8.71 4.03 6.45
C PRO A 94 -9.83 3.09 5.98
N GLU A 95 -10.31 3.24 4.75
CA GLU A 95 -11.39 2.45 4.14
C GLU A 95 -10.97 1.00 3.94
N PHE A 96 -9.84 0.76 3.26
CA PHE A 96 -9.32 -0.59 3.05
C PHE A 96 -8.98 -1.27 4.38
N ARG A 97 -8.29 -0.55 5.28
CA ARG A 97 -7.97 -1.05 6.62
C ARG A 97 -9.23 -1.47 7.37
N ARG A 98 -10.31 -0.67 7.30
CA ARG A 98 -11.57 -0.99 7.97
C ARG A 98 -12.24 -2.21 7.36
N ALA A 99 -12.38 -2.27 6.04
CA ALA A 99 -12.97 -3.40 5.32
C ALA A 99 -12.24 -4.71 5.66
N TRP A 100 -10.90 -4.69 5.61
CA TRP A 100 -10.08 -5.84 5.96
C TRP A 100 -10.30 -6.32 7.41
N ILE A 101 -10.35 -5.40 8.38
CA ILE A 101 -10.66 -5.72 9.78
C ILE A 101 -12.09 -6.28 9.91
N ASN A 102 -13.07 -5.66 9.24
CA ASN A 102 -14.46 -6.08 9.31
C ASN A 102 -14.67 -7.48 8.70
N ARG A 103 -13.93 -7.86 7.66
CA ARG A 103 -13.88 -9.25 7.15
C ARG A 103 -13.47 -10.24 8.23
N ILE A 104 -12.45 -9.92 9.05
CA ILE A 104 -12.04 -10.78 10.18
C ILE A 104 -13.13 -10.81 11.26
N ARG A 105 -13.73 -9.66 11.57
CA ARG A 105 -14.81 -9.56 12.58
C ARG A 105 -16.01 -10.39 12.19
N ALA A 106 -16.43 -10.36 10.92
CA ALA A 106 -17.53 -11.16 10.41
C ALA A 106 -17.29 -12.66 10.62
N ARG A 107 -16.09 -13.16 10.34
CA ARG A 107 -15.72 -14.56 10.59
C ARG A 107 -15.71 -14.95 12.07
N LYS A 108 -15.54 -13.97 12.96
CA LYS A 108 -15.62 -14.15 14.42
C LYS A 108 -17.02 -13.85 14.97
N SER A 109 -18.02 -13.63 14.12
CA SER A 109 -19.37 -13.22 14.52
C SER A 109 -19.40 -11.93 15.38
N LEU A 110 -18.46 -11.03 15.14
CA LEU A 110 -18.40 -9.71 15.79
C LEU A 110 -19.07 -8.66 14.90
N PRO A 111 -19.82 -7.69 15.48
CA PRO A 111 -20.47 -6.64 14.71
C PRO A 111 -19.45 -5.78 13.96
N PRO A 112 -19.75 -5.25 12.76
CA PRO A 112 -18.81 -4.39 12.03
C PRO A 112 -18.52 -3.10 12.80
N LEU A 113 -17.33 -2.54 12.59
CA LEU A 113 -16.97 -1.21 13.07
C LEU A 113 -17.15 -0.18 11.95
N ALA A 114 -17.47 1.06 12.31
CA ALA A 114 -17.64 2.13 11.35
C ALA A 114 -16.29 2.58 10.73
N ASP A 115 -16.35 3.03 9.48
CA ASP A 115 -15.20 3.63 8.75
C ASP A 115 -14.66 4.86 9.48
N ALA A 116 -15.54 5.65 10.12
CA ALA A 116 -15.18 6.83 10.92
C ALA A 116 -14.14 6.54 12.02
N VAL A 117 -14.18 5.35 12.63
CA VAL A 117 -13.18 4.96 13.63
C VAL A 117 -11.81 4.79 12.98
N SER A 118 -11.75 4.20 11.78
CA SER A 118 -10.49 4.02 11.06
C SER A 118 -9.93 5.37 10.59
N LEU A 119 -10.79 6.27 10.13
CA LEU A 119 -10.43 7.63 9.74
C LEU A 119 -9.85 8.43 10.91
N GLY A 120 -10.47 8.36 12.09
CA GLY A 120 -9.98 9.03 13.29
C GLY A 120 -8.57 8.59 13.70
N ILE A 121 -8.22 7.32 13.50
CA ILE A 121 -6.84 6.83 13.73
C ILE A 121 -5.85 7.49 12.76
N SER A 122 -6.17 7.57 11.47
CA SER A 122 -5.31 8.25 10.49
C SER A 122 -5.13 9.74 10.82
N GLN A 123 -6.20 10.42 11.25
CA GLN A 123 -6.15 11.83 11.68
C GLN A 123 -5.30 12.02 12.94
N SER A 124 -5.48 11.16 13.94
CA SER A 124 -4.68 11.20 15.17
C SER A 124 -3.20 10.99 14.87
N LEU A 125 -2.85 10.01 14.03
CA LEU A 125 -1.47 9.78 13.62
C LEU A 125 -0.89 10.98 12.90
N GLY A 126 -1.64 11.57 11.95
CA GLY A 126 -1.22 12.78 11.24
C GLY A 126 -0.90 13.93 12.20
N SER A 127 -1.80 14.23 13.15
CA SER A 127 -1.58 15.30 14.12
C SER A 127 -0.37 15.09 15.03
N GLN A 128 -0.05 13.83 15.38
CA GLN A 128 1.12 13.48 16.18
C GLN A 128 2.41 13.61 15.38
N LEU A 129 2.39 13.24 14.09
CA LEU A 129 3.53 13.42 13.20
C LEU A 129 3.80 14.91 12.95
N ASP A 130 2.77 15.73 12.77
CA ASP A 130 2.88 17.17 12.63
C ASP A 130 3.48 17.80 13.90
N ALA A 131 2.97 17.44 15.08
CA ALA A 131 3.52 17.90 16.35
C ALA A 131 5.00 17.51 16.54
N TRP A 132 5.38 16.32 16.06
CA TRP A 132 6.78 15.90 16.09
C TRP A 132 7.65 16.68 15.09
N ALA A 133 7.13 16.96 13.89
CA ALA A 133 7.81 17.79 12.91
C ALA A 133 8.04 19.22 13.43
N ASP A 134 7.04 19.82 14.08
CA ASP A 134 7.15 21.13 14.73
C ASP A 134 8.23 21.12 15.82
N HIS A 135 8.26 20.08 16.66
CA HIS A 135 9.29 19.93 17.68
C HIS A 135 10.69 19.82 17.08
N LEU A 136 10.86 19.04 16.01
CA LEU A 136 12.13 18.96 15.29
C LEU A 136 12.52 20.31 14.68
N GLN A 137 11.57 21.06 14.12
CA GLN A 137 11.86 22.37 13.53
C GLN A 137 12.34 23.40 14.57
N LEU A 138 11.84 23.31 15.81
CA LEU A 138 12.27 24.18 16.91
C LEU A 138 13.67 23.83 17.44
N HIS A 139 14.01 22.54 17.47
CA HIS A 139 15.22 22.06 18.16
C HIS A 139 16.34 21.58 17.24
N CYS A 140 16.07 21.38 15.95
CA CYS A 140 17.04 20.95 14.95
C CYS A 140 17.12 21.97 13.81
N LYS A 141 18.32 22.12 13.22
CA LYS A 141 18.53 22.94 12.02
C LYS A 141 18.01 22.20 10.79
N VAL A 142 16.69 22.04 10.69
CA VAL A 142 16.04 21.26 9.63
C VAL A 142 16.06 21.95 8.27
N MET A 143 16.02 23.29 8.22
CA MET A 143 15.94 24.04 6.96
C MET A 143 17.13 23.83 6.02
N PRO A 144 18.40 23.86 6.48
CA PRO A 144 19.54 23.49 5.64
C PRO A 144 19.45 22.06 5.09
N LEU A 145 18.90 21.12 5.87
CA LEU A 145 18.77 19.72 5.47
C LEU A 145 17.71 19.57 4.37
N ILE A 146 16.56 20.24 4.53
CA ILE A 146 15.52 20.30 3.50
C ILE A 146 16.08 20.92 2.21
N GLN A 147 16.78 22.04 2.28
CA GLN A 147 17.39 22.71 1.12
C GLN A 147 18.40 21.80 0.39
N ALA A 148 19.22 21.05 1.14
CA ALA A 148 20.21 20.13 0.57
C ALA A 148 19.58 18.94 -0.17
N VAL A 149 18.37 18.52 0.22
CA VAL A 149 17.65 17.40 -0.41
C VAL A 149 16.79 17.88 -1.58
N SER A 150 16.11 19.03 -1.46
CA SER A 150 15.23 19.57 -2.51
C SER A 150 15.95 20.07 -3.76
N THR A 151 17.27 20.29 -3.71
CA THR A 151 18.09 20.68 -4.87
C THR A 151 18.58 19.49 -5.71
N ARG A 152 18.29 18.25 -5.29
CA ARG A 152 18.73 17.00 -5.93
C ARG A 152 17.58 16.19 -6.56
N LEU A 153 16.37 16.72 -6.56
CA LEU A 153 15.18 16.18 -7.25
C LEU A 153 14.85 17.09 -8.43
#